data_AF-A0A218QWI5-F1
#
_entry.id   AF-A0A218QWI5-F1
#
_cell.length_a   1.000
_cell.length_b   1.000
_cell.length_c   1.000
_cell.angle_alpha   90.00
_cell.angle_beta   90.00
_cell.angle_gamma   90.00
#
_symmetry.space_group_name_H-M   'P 1'
#
loop_
_entity.id
_entity.type
_entity.pdbx_description
1 polymer ?
#
loop_
_entity_poly.entity_id
_entity_poly.type
_entity_poly.pdbx_seq_one_letter_code
_entity_poly.pdbx_strand_id
1 'polypeptide(L)'
;MADKKVAHIVTIEGKKYMALLPDIYADIKTVVGVEKAPSPDNTAYAGKLNVSTYIQQGDVVHIRCRLENKKIRNVLCVAEKFASAMGGLLSKKVGGVDVKTTNIQRRMRLG
;
A
#
# COMPACT_ATOMS: atom_id res chain seq x y z
N MET A 1 -6.47 4.35 -18.81
CA MET A 1 -7.39 3.67 -17.90
C MET A 1 -7.12 4.15 -16.49
N ALA A 2 -8.07 4.86 -15.88
CA ALA A 2 -8.05 5.12 -14.45
C ALA A 2 -8.33 3.80 -13.74
N ASP A 3 -7.44 3.37 -12.84
CA ASP A 3 -7.67 2.16 -12.05
C ASP A 3 -8.99 2.30 -11.28
N LYS A 4 -9.93 1.40 -11.56
CA LYS A 4 -11.21 1.33 -10.86
C LYS A 4 -10.88 1.09 -9.38
N LYS A 5 -11.19 2.06 -8.51
CA LYS A 5 -11.03 1.89 -7.07
C LYS A 5 -12.05 0.85 -6.61
N VAL A 6 -11.59 -0.38 -6.36
CA VAL A 6 -12.42 -1.48 -5.89
C VAL A 6 -12.25 -1.59 -4.37
N ALA A 7 -13.32 -1.94 -3.66
CA ALA A 7 -13.23 -2.20 -2.23
C ALA A 7 -12.55 -3.56 -2.04
N HIS A 8 -11.35 -3.56 -1.49
CA HIS A 8 -10.58 -4.75 -1.16
C HIS A 8 -10.59 -4.97 0.35
N ILE A 9 -10.68 -6.24 0.76
CA ILE A 9 -10.39 -6.64 2.13
C ILE A 9 -8.89 -6.90 2.20
N VAL A 10 -8.20 -6.08 2.99
CA VAL A 10 -6.75 -6.17 3.19
C VAL A 10 -6.43 -6.52 4.64
N THR A 11 -5.33 -7.25 4.83
CA THR A 11 -4.79 -7.58 6.13
C THR A 11 -3.61 -6.66 6.42
N ILE A 12 -3.66 -5.99 7.57
CA ILE A 12 -2.58 -5.17 8.13
C ILE A 12 -2.37 -5.67 9.56
N GLU A 13 -1.15 -6.14 9.87
CA GLU A 13 -0.79 -6.63 11.21
C GLU A 13 -1.76 -7.67 11.80
N GLY A 14 -2.26 -8.59 10.95
CA GLY A 14 -3.18 -9.65 11.37
C GLY A 14 -4.64 -9.21 11.56
N LYS A 15 -4.98 -7.93 11.34
CA LYS A 15 -6.36 -7.41 11.34
C LYS A 15 -6.87 -7.21 9.91
N LYS A 16 -8.13 -7.58 9.65
CA LYS A 16 -8.78 -7.34 8.35
C LYS A 16 -9.44 -5.98 8.31
N TYR A 17 -9.23 -5.26 7.22
CA TYR A 17 -9.93 -4.01 6.94
C TYR A 17 -10.46 -3.96 5.52
N MET A 18 -11.54 -3.20 5.31
CA MET A 18 -12.03 -2.86 3.98
C MET A 18 -11.42 -1.53 3.52
N ALA A 19 -10.70 -1.52 2.40
CA ALA A 19 -10.04 -0.35 1.84
C ALA A 19 -10.32 -0.21 0.33
N LEU A 20 -10.58 1.00 -0.13
CA LEU A 20 -10.72 1.30 -1.57
C LEU A 20 -9.34 1.49 -2.18
N LEU A 21 -8.79 0.43 -2.75
CA LEU A 21 -7.42 0.38 -3.23
C LEU A 21 -7.34 -0.11 -4.67
N PRO A 22 -6.26 0.22 -5.41
CA PRO A 22 -5.97 -0.44 -6.67
C PRO A 22 -5.47 -1.86 -6.42
N ASP A 23 -5.83 -2.79 -7.31
CA ASP A 23 -5.42 -4.20 -7.25
C ASP A 23 -3.96 -4.38 -7.71
N ILE A 24 -3.02 -3.98 -6.85
CA ILE A 24 -1.56 -4.07 -7.11
C ILE A 24 -0.83 -4.89 -6.04
N TYR A 25 -1.53 -5.32 -5.00
CA TYR A 25 -0.93 -5.89 -3.79
C TYR A 25 -0.50 -7.36 -3.95
N ALA A 26 -0.92 -8.05 -5.01
CA ALA A 26 -0.51 -9.42 -5.28
C ALA A 26 1.03 -9.56 -5.44
N ASP A 27 1.66 -8.59 -6.11
CA ASP A 27 3.09 -8.65 -6.47
C ASP A 27 4.02 -8.06 -5.39
N ILE A 28 3.48 -7.19 -4.54
CA ILE A 28 4.25 -6.36 -3.60
C ILE A 28 3.99 -6.67 -2.12
N LYS A 29 3.03 -7.55 -1.82
CA LYS A 29 2.60 -7.87 -0.45
C LYS A 29 3.73 -8.18 0.53
N THR A 30 4.69 -9.00 0.11
CA THR A 30 5.80 -9.46 0.97
C THR A 30 6.68 -8.30 1.40
N VAL A 31 6.81 -7.30 0.52
CA VAL A 31 7.63 -6.11 0.67
C VAL A 31 6.91 -5.05 1.52
N VAL A 32 5.62 -4.81 1.28
CA VAL A 32 4.88 -3.71 1.93
C VAL A 32 4.08 -4.11 3.17
N GLY A 33 3.89 -5.40 3.40
CA GLY A 33 3.14 -5.94 4.54
C GLY A 33 1.62 -5.80 4.46
N VAL A 34 1.11 -5.29 3.33
CA VAL A 34 -0.33 -5.19 3.05
C VAL A 34 -0.71 -6.32 2.11
N GLU A 35 -1.58 -7.20 2.58
CA GLU A 35 -2.01 -8.39 1.86
C GLU A 35 -3.50 -8.35 1.55
N LYS A 36 -3.93 -8.99 0.46
CA LYS A 36 -5.35 -9.31 0.29
C LYS A 36 -5.71 -10.39 1.29
N ALA A 37 -6.78 -10.20 2.05
CA ALA A 37 -7.22 -11.19 3.02
C ALA A 37 -7.48 -12.54 2.30
N PRO A 38 -6.95 -13.66 2.79
CA PRO A 38 -7.24 -14.97 2.23
C PRO A 38 -8.76 -15.28 2.29
N SER A 39 -9.19 -16.23 1.47
CA SER A 39 -10.57 -16.73 1.49
C SER A 39 -10.51 -18.25 1.41
N PRO A 40 -11.03 -19.01 2.40
CA PRO A 40 -11.68 -18.54 3.64
C PRO A 40 -10.66 -18.02 4.67
N ASP A 41 -11.05 -17.04 5.47
CA ASP A 41 -10.18 -16.48 6.51
C ASP A 41 -11.00 -16.17 7.78
N ASN A 42 -10.50 -16.65 8.92
CA ASN A 42 -11.14 -16.57 10.24
C ASN A 42 -10.70 -15.36 11.08
N THR A 43 -9.80 -14.51 10.58
CA THR A 43 -9.41 -13.27 11.30
C THR A 43 -10.55 -12.26 11.42
N ALA A 44 -10.64 -11.59 12.57
CA ALA A 44 -11.71 -10.65 12.88
C ALA A 44 -11.68 -9.41 11.97
N TYR A 45 -12.85 -9.03 11.45
CA TYR A 45 -13.01 -7.80 10.67
C TYR A 45 -12.98 -6.59 11.59
N ALA A 46 -11.94 -5.76 11.45
CA ALA A 46 -11.72 -4.56 12.26
C ALA A 46 -12.42 -3.31 11.69
N GLY A 47 -13.14 -3.42 10.57
CA GLY A 47 -13.92 -2.33 9.99
C GLY A 47 -13.34 -1.75 8.69
N LYS A 48 -13.81 -0.55 8.32
CA LYS A 48 -13.33 0.16 7.13
C LYS A 48 -12.02 0.88 7.46
N LEU A 49 -10.98 0.66 6.67
CA LEU A 49 -9.72 1.39 6.84
C LEU A 49 -9.91 2.83 6.38
N ASN A 50 -9.88 3.77 7.32
CA ASN A 50 -9.65 5.17 6.98
C ASN A 50 -8.14 5.39 6.86
N VAL A 51 -7.64 5.31 5.63
CA VAL A 51 -6.21 5.44 5.31
C VAL A 51 -5.60 6.71 5.93
N SER A 52 -6.33 7.82 5.97
CA SER A 52 -5.85 9.07 6.56
C SER A 52 -5.60 8.96 8.07
N THR A 53 -6.43 8.23 8.80
CA THR A 53 -6.30 8.02 10.25
C THR A 53 -5.08 7.18 10.58
N TYR A 54 -4.86 6.08 9.85
CA TYR A 54 -3.72 5.18 10.10
C TYR A 54 -2.39 5.82 9.72
N ILE A 55 -2.38 6.72 8.73
CA ILE A 55 -1.19 7.52 8.41
C ILE A 55 -0.88 8.51 9.53
N GLN A 56 -1.91 9.13 10.13
CA GLN A 56 -1.73 10.03 11.27
C GLN A 56 -1.27 9.29 12.54
N GLN A 57 -1.76 8.07 12.75
CA GLN A 57 -1.38 7.21 13.87
C GLN A 57 0.02 6.60 13.70
N GLY A 58 0.54 6.58 12.47
CA GLY A 58 1.88 6.05 12.16
C GLY A 58 1.91 4.56 11.86
N ASP A 59 0.76 3.90 11.75
CA ASP A 59 0.66 2.46 11.48
C ASP A 59 0.94 2.14 10.01
N VAL A 60 0.56 3.04 9.09
CA VAL A 60 0.79 2.88 7.65
C VAL A 60 1.36 4.15 7.03
N VAL A 61 2.11 3.98 5.95
CA VAL A 61 2.75 5.07 5.21
C VAL A 61 2.50 4.96 3.72
N HIS A 62 2.42 6.11 3.06
CA HIS A 62 2.36 6.18 1.60
C HIS A 62 3.76 6.22 1.00
N ILE A 63 4.06 5.18 0.21
CA ILE A 63 5.24 5.17 -0.66
C ILE A 63 4.80 5.62 -2.05
N ARG A 64 5.42 6.68 -2.53
CA ARG A 64 5.26 7.19 -3.89
C ARG A 64 6.22 6.45 -4.81
N CYS A 65 5.67 5.59 -5.67
CA CYS A 65 6.41 4.88 -6.69
C CYS A 65 6.32 5.63 -8.02
N ARG A 66 7.46 6.02 -8.59
CA ARG A 66 7.56 6.45 -9.98
C ARG A 66 7.86 5.24 -10.83
N LEU A 67 7.01 4.98 -11.80
CA LEU A 67 7.13 3.85 -12.71
C LEU A 67 7.99 4.23 -13.93
N GLU A 68 8.51 3.22 -14.64
CA GLU A 68 9.31 3.43 -15.85
C GLU A 68 8.55 4.20 -16.95
N ASN A 69 7.23 4.00 -17.05
CA ASN A 69 6.36 4.78 -17.93
C ASN A 69 6.10 6.23 -17.46
N LYS A 70 6.89 6.72 -16.49
CA LYS A 70 6.80 8.05 -15.85
C LYS A 70 5.52 8.29 -15.05
N LYS A 71 4.60 7.33 -14.95
CA LYS A 71 3.41 7.45 -14.09
C LYS A 71 3.81 7.31 -12.63
N ILE A 72 2.98 7.89 -11.77
CA ILE A 72 3.16 7.86 -10.33
C ILE A 72 2.02 7.05 -9.74
N ARG A 73 2.34 6.11 -8.85
CA ARG A 73 1.36 5.40 -8.02
C ARG A 73 1.74 5.51 -6.55
N ASN A 74 0.73 5.65 -5.71
CA ASN A 74 0.92 5.60 -4.27
C ASN A 74 0.58 4.19 -3.80
N VAL A 75 1.48 3.63 -3.00
CA VAL A 75 1.36 2.30 -2.39
C VAL A 75 1.23 2.51 -0.89
N LEU A 76 0.38 1.72 -0.24
CA LEU A 76 0.35 1.64 1.22
C LEU A 76 1.34 0.59 1.70
N CYS A 77 2.09 0.95 2.73
CA CYS A 77 3.04 0.08 3.40
C CYS A 77 2.80 0.18 4.91
N VAL A 78 2.93 -0.94 5.62
CA VAL A 78 2.99 -0.94 7.08
C VAL A 78 4.26 -0.22 7.50
N ALA A 79 4.18 0.62 8.53
CA ALA A 79 5.31 1.46 8.94
C ALA A 79 6.55 0.64 9.35
N GLU A 80 6.36 -0.51 9.99
CA GLU A 80 7.46 -1.41 10.36
C GLU A 80 8.27 -1.91 9.16
N LYS A 81 7.61 -2.16 8.02
CA LYS A 81 8.26 -2.63 6.78
C LYS A 81 8.75 -1.49 5.89
N PHE A 82 8.56 -0.24 6.29
CA PHE A 82 8.83 0.91 5.45
C PHE A 82 10.27 0.97 4.92
N ALA A 83 11.26 0.77 5.80
CA ALA A 83 12.68 0.83 5.41
C ALA A 83 13.03 -0.23 4.35
N SER A 84 12.55 -1.47 4.54
CA SER A 84 12.73 -2.57 3.60
C SER A 84 11.93 -2.34 2.31
N ALA A 85 10.75 -1.74 2.39
CA ALA A 85 9.88 -1.50 1.25
C ALA A 85 10.43 -0.47 0.27
N MET A 86 11.14 0.55 0.77
CA MET A 86 11.75 1.58 -0.07
C MET A 86 12.73 0.99 -1.11
N GLY A 87 13.59 0.06 -0.69
CA GLY A 87 14.48 -0.65 -1.61
C GLY A 87 13.81 -1.84 -2.31
N GLY A 88 13.00 -2.60 -1.58
CA GLY A 88 12.37 -3.82 -2.09
C GLY A 88 11.34 -3.60 -3.19
N LEU A 89 10.79 -2.38 -3.32
CA LEU A 89 9.84 -2.05 -4.37
C LEU A 89 10.49 -1.74 -5.72
N LEU A 90 11.78 -1.39 -5.78
CA LEU A 90 12.48 -1.02 -7.02
C LEU A 90 12.57 -2.18 -8.02
N SER A 91 12.62 -3.42 -7.53
CA SER A 91 12.66 -4.64 -8.36
C SER A 91 11.27 -5.25 -8.59
N LYS A 92 10.20 -4.53 -8.23
CA LYS A 92 8.83 -5.02 -8.32
C LYS A 92 8.01 -4.24 -9.35
N LYS A 93 6.96 -4.91 -9.83
CA LYS A 93 5.97 -4.32 -10.71
C LYS A 93 4.82 -3.76 -9.88
N VAL A 94 4.49 -2.49 -10.14
CA VAL A 94 3.35 -1.81 -9.53
C VAL A 94 2.38 -1.47 -10.65
N GLY A 95 1.27 -2.22 -10.71
CA GLY A 95 0.30 -2.11 -11.82
C GLY A 95 0.88 -2.60 -13.15
N GLY A 96 1.66 -3.68 -13.13
CA GLY A 96 2.26 -4.31 -14.31
C GLY A 96 3.51 -3.60 -14.88
N VAL A 97 3.97 -2.51 -14.25
CA VAL A 97 5.12 -1.72 -14.70
C VAL A 97 6.18 -1.64 -13.60
N ASP A 98 7.45 -1.76 -13.99
CA ASP A 98 8.58 -1.70 -13.07
C ASP A 98 8.69 -0.33 -12.37
N VAL A 99 9.04 -0.37 -11.09
CA VAL A 99 9.25 0.83 -10.28
C VAL A 99 10.66 1.36 -10.54
N LYS A 100 10.72 2.58 -11.06
CA LYS A 100 11.98 3.29 -11.30
C LYS A 100 12.55 3.89 -10.01
N THR A 101 11.70 4.58 -9.25
CA THR A 101 12.11 5.20 -7.97
C THR A 101 10.99 5.14 -6.95
N THR A 102 11.38 5.06 -5.68
CA THR A 102 10.51 5.13 -4.52
C THR A 102 10.84 6.37 -3.71
N ASN A 103 9.83 7.08 -3.25
CA ASN A 103 9.98 8.25 -2.40
C ASN A 103 8.87 8.27 -1.36
N ILE A 104 9.14 8.85 -0.20
CA ILE A 104 8.07 9.21 0.73
C ILE A 104 7.42 10.48 0.19
N GLN A 105 6.09 10.59 0.28
CA GLN A 105 5.48 11.90 0.16
C GLN A 105 5.96 12.77 1.33
N ARG A 106 6.97 13.61 1.09
CA ARG A 106 7.32 14.72 1.99
C ARG A 106 6.17 15.72 1.95
N ARG A 107 5.18 15.54 2.81
CA ARG A 107 4.18 16.58 3.09
C ARG A 107 4.35 17.02 4.54
N MET A 108 5.34 17.88 4.78
CA MET A 108 5.15 18.94 5.76
C MET A 108 4.58 20.12 4.99
N ARG A 109 3.26 20.33 5.07
CA ARG A 109 2.72 21.69 4.99
C ARG A 109 2.38 22.07 6.43
N LEU A 110 3.31 22.75 7.08
CA LEU A 110 3.03 23.67 8.18
C LEU A 110 2.69 25.00 7.48
N GLY A 111 1.41 25.37 7.43
CA GLY A 111 0.92 26.56 6.74
C GLY A 111 -0.29 26.29 5.87
#